data_AF-A0A8T2RHM6-F1
#
_entry.id   AF-A0A8T2RHM6-F1
#
_cell.length_a   1.000
_cell.length_b   1.000
_cell.length_c   1.000
_cell.angle_alpha   90.00
_cell.angle_beta   90.00
_cell.angle_gamma   90.00
#
_symmetry.space_group_name_H-M   'P 1'
#
loop_
_entity.id
_entity.type
_entity.pdbx_description
1 polymer ?
#
loop_
_entity_poly.entity_id
_entity_poly.type
_entity_poly.pdbx_seq_one_letter_code
_entity_poly.pdbx_strand_id
1 'polypeptide(L)'
;MGLSKTEINLRRLLAAMPNQTNEVKLAQYIVTLREHLASLTGESGHNSLPCISEKKAKEYAEQIEAAASRIRANDMSMWDMLASRDYNADLPESSKELDLQEISPTTAGLRRRAISGSRNKHETRGDESTNGEQDDAWKSLTNQDSSAKVDSATLSFIEKHRHLQEDLTDEMVDLARQMKEATLAMNQAVEDSKKVST
;
A
#
# COMPACT_ATOMS: atom_id res chain seq x y z
N MET A 1 11.69 -5.12 -22.41
CA MET A 1 11.60 -4.15 -21.30
C MET A 1 10.13 -3.78 -21.16
N GLY A 2 9.52 -4.07 -20.01
CA GLY A 2 8.09 -3.83 -19.79
C GLY A 2 7.80 -2.34 -19.57
N LEU A 3 6.56 -1.93 -19.80
CA LEU A 3 6.08 -0.57 -19.49
C LEU A 3 6.11 -0.37 -17.98
N SER A 4 6.45 0.84 -17.52
CA SER A 4 6.37 1.20 -16.10
C SER A 4 4.92 1.16 -15.61
N LYS A 5 4.70 0.89 -14.31
CA LYS A 5 3.36 0.86 -13.70
C LYS A 5 2.63 2.19 -13.90
N THR A 6 3.34 3.31 -13.81
CA THR A 6 2.80 4.66 -14.07
C THR A 6 2.40 4.85 -15.52
N GLU A 7 3.17 4.34 -16.49
CA GLU A 7 2.83 4.38 -17.92
C GLU A 7 1.61 3.48 -18.23
N ILE A 8 1.52 2.31 -17.60
CA ILE A 8 0.37 1.41 -17.74
C ILE A 8 -0.90 2.10 -17.21
N ASN A 9 -0.82 2.76 -16.06
CA ASN A 9 -1.94 3.49 -15.47
C ASN A 9 -2.36 4.67 -16.35
N LEU A 10 -1.41 5.44 -16.88
CA LEU A 10 -1.67 6.55 -17.80
C LEU A 10 -2.44 6.05 -19.04
N ARG A 11 -2.00 4.96 -19.66
CA ARG A 11 -2.68 4.38 -20.84
C ARG A 11 -4.09 3.88 -20.52
N ARG A 12 -4.27 3.21 -19.37
CA ARG A 12 -5.59 2.75 -18.92
C ARG A 12 -6.54 3.92 -18.68
N LEU A 13 -6.03 5.00 -18.08
CA LEU A 13 -6.82 6.18 -17.78
C LEU A 13 -7.23 6.94 -19.06
N LEU A 14 -6.32 7.07 -20.04
CA LEU A 14 -6.64 7.61 -21.37
C LEU A 14 -7.71 6.76 -22.09
N ALA A 15 -7.65 5.44 -21.97
CA ALA A 15 -8.65 4.54 -22.56
C ALA A 15 -10.01 4.60 -21.83
N ALA A 16 -10.02 4.85 -20.52
CA ALA A 16 -11.24 4.94 -19.72
C ALA A 16 -11.95 6.30 -19.84
N MET A 17 -11.21 7.36 -20.14
CA MET A 17 -11.72 8.73 -20.26
C MET A 17 -12.91 8.89 -21.23
N PRO A 18 -12.90 8.40 -22.48
CA PRO A 18 -14.03 8.58 -23.40
C PRO A 18 -15.33 7.91 -22.93
N ASN A 19 -15.25 6.96 -22.01
CA ASN A 19 -16.42 6.27 -21.46
C ASN A 19 -17.01 6.99 -20.23
N GLN A 20 -16.38 8.05 -19.73
CA GLN A 20 -16.88 8.81 -18.59
C GLN A 20 -17.87 9.88 -19.04
N THR A 21 -19.02 9.91 -18.38
CA THR A 21 -20.06 10.92 -18.58
C THR A 21 -20.00 12.03 -17.54
N ASN A 22 -19.33 11.79 -16.40
CA ASN A 22 -19.25 12.75 -15.31
C ASN A 22 -18.11 13.76 -15.56
N GLU A 23 -18.48 15.03 -15.67
CA GLU A 23 -17.55 16.12 -15.99
C GLU A 23 -16.51 16.38 -14.89
N VAL A 24 -16.89 16.24 -13.62
CA VAL A 24 -15.96 16.37 -12.47
C VAL A 24 -14.88 15.29 -12.54
N LYS A 25 -15.28 14.05 -12.82
CA LYS A 25 -14.33 12.94 -12.98
C LYS A 25 -13.44 13.14 -14.20
N LEU A 26 -13.98 13.65 -15.30
CA LEU A 26 -13.21 13.96 -16.50
C LEU A 26 -12.13 15.03 -16.23
N ALA A 27 -12.47 16.09 -15.48
CA ALA A 27 -11.51 17.10 -15.08
C ALA A 27 -10.43 16.52 -14.14
N GLN A 28 -10.83 15.74 -13.13
CA GLN A 28 -9.89 15.05 -12.23
C GLN A 28 -8.98 14.05 -12.97
N TYR A 29 -9.49 13.37 -14.00
CA TYR A 29 -8.72 12.46 -14.83
C TYR A 29 -7.62 13.20 -15.61
N ILE A 30 -7.87 14.42 -16.07
CA ILE A 30 -6.83 15.21 -16.73
C ILE A 30 -5.77 15.68 -15.74
N VAL A 31 -6.18 16.13 -14.54
CA VAL A 31 -5.24 16.50 -13.48
C VAL A 31 -4.32 15.32 -13.15
N THR A 32 -4.89 14.14 -12.93
CA THR A 32 -4.12 12.91 -12.63
C THR A 32 -3.28 12.43 -13.82
N LEU A 33 -3.71 12.65 -15.07
CA LEU A 33 -2.91 12.34 -16.25
C LEU A 33 -1.68 13.25 -16.39
N ARG A 34 -1.82 14.56 -16.08
CA ARG A 34 -0.69 15.50 -16.05
C ARG A 34 0.31 15.11 -14.96
N GLU A 35 -0.17 14.72 -13.79
CA GLU A 35 0.66 14.21 -12.69
C GLU A 35 1.42 12.93 -13.06
N HIS A 36 0.74 11.96 -13.68
CA HIS A 36 1.39 10.74 -14.17
C HIS A 36 2.42 11.04 -15.26
N LEU A 37 2.18 12.02 -16.13
CA LEU A 37 3.14 12.42 -17.15
C LEU A 37 4.38 13.08 -16.53
N ALA A 38 4.20 13.98 -15.58
CA ALA A 38 5.29 14.61 -14.81
C ALA A 38 6.13 13.56 -14.05
N SER A 39 5.48 12.53 -13.51
CA SER A 39 6.16 11.39 -12.89
C SER A 39 6.98 10.55 -13.86
N LEU A 40 6.58 10.51 -15.14
CA LEU A 40 7.29 9.77 -16.19
C LEU A 40 8.41 10.58 -16.84
N THR A 41 8.33 11.91 -16.84
CA THR A 41 9.39 12.81 -17.32
C THR A 41 10.43 13.13 -16.25
N GLY A 42 10.13 12.85 -14.98
CA GLY A 42 11.04 13.03 -13.85
C GLY A 42 10.95 14.40 -13.18
N GLU A 43 9.83 15.12 -13.40
CA GLU A 43 9.59 16.46 -12.84
C GLU A 43 8.99 16.42 -11.42
N SER A 44 8.41 15.28 -11.01
CA SER A 44 8.02 15.03 -9.62
C SER A 44 9.23 14.54 -8.82
N GLY A 45 9.60 15.22 -7.74
CA GLY A 45 10.89 15.17 -7.03
C GLY A 45 11.42 13.84 -6.46
N HIS A 46 10.98 12.68 -6.95
CA HIS A 46 11.36 11.35 -6.45
C HIS A 46 12.02 10.43 -7.50
N ASN A 47 11.96 10.75 -8.80
CA ASN A 47 12.56 9.94 -9.87
C ASN A 47 13.22 10.85 -10.92
N SER A 48 14.47 11.25 -10.70
CA SER A 48 15.19 12.24 -11.54
C SER A 48 15.57 11.74 -12.95
N LEU A 49 15.08 10.57 -13.37
CA LEU A 49 15.35 10.01 -14.69
C LEU A 49 14.04 9.79 -15.44
N PRO A 50 13.91 10.33 -16.68
CA PRO A 50 12.76 10.08 -17.52
C PRO A 50 12.57 8.57 -17.73
N CYS A 51 11.42 8.06 -17.34
CA CYS A 51 11.09 6.64 -17.47
C CYS A 51 10.60 6.31 -18.90
N ILE A 52 10.28 7.34 -19.70
CA ILE A 52 9.82 7.22 -21.09
C ILE A 52 10.67 8.08 -22.03
N SER A 53 10.68 7.70 -23.32
CA SER A 53 11.35 8.51 -24.34
C SER A 53 10.63 9.84 -24.56
N GLU A 54 11.40 10.89 -24.86
CA GLU A 54 10.89 12.24 -25.12
C GLU A 54 9.78 12.28 -26.19
N LYS A 55 9.93 11.48 -27.26
CA LYS A 55 8.92 11.33 -28.31
C LYS A 55 7.57 10.85 -27.75
N LYS A 56 7.58 9.87 -26.85
CA LYS A 56 6.36 9.34 -26.21
C LYS A 56 5.78 10.30 -25.19
N ALA A 57 6.64 10.98 -24.41
CA ALA A 57 6.19 11.99 -23.46
C ALA A 57 5.39 13.10 -24.18
N LYS A 58 5.88 13.55 -25.34
CA LYS A 58 5.18 14.53 -26.18
C LYS A 58 3.86 13.99 -26.72
N GLU A 59 3.83 12.76 -27.22
CA GLU A 59 2.59 12.12 -27.71
C GLU A 59 1.52 12.06 -26.61
N TYR A 60 1.90 11.68 -25.39
CA TYR A 60 0.98 11.68 -24.24
C TYR A 60 0.55 13.09 -23.85
N ALA A 61 1.44 14.07 -23.86
CA ALA A 61 1.10 15.47 -23.60
C ALA A 61 0.06 15.99 -24.59
N GLU A 62 0.23 15.71 -25.89
CA GLU A 62 -0.71 16.09 -26.94
C GLU A 62 -2.08 15.41 -26.75
N GLN A 63 -2.10 14.11 -26.40
CA GLN A 63 -3.36 13.40 -26.13
C GLN A 63 -4.11 13.98 -24.91
N ILE A 64 -3.37 14.35 -23.85
CA ILE A 64 -3.94 14.97 -22.64
C ILE A 64 -4.48 16.37 -22.95
N GLU A 65 -3.76 17.19 -23.72
CA GLU A 65 -4.22 18.54 -24.05
C GLU A 65 -5.39 18.52 -25.04
N ALA A 66 -5.43 17.56 -25.97
CA ALA A 66 -6.58 17.33 -26.84
C ALA A 66 -7.82 16.92 -26.02
N ALA A 67 -7.66 16.03 -25.04
CA ALA A 67 -8.72 15.68 -24.10
C ALA A 67 -9.19 16.88 -23.27
N ALA A 68 -8.26 17.70 -22.77
CA ALA A 68 -8.58 18.91 -22.03
C ALA A 68 -9.33 19.92 -22.90
N SER A 69 -8.93 20.09 -24.14
CA SER A 69 -9.59 20.98 -25.10
C SER A 69 -11.03 20.53 -25.39
N ARG A 70 -11.26 19.21 -25.51
CA ARG A 70 -12.63 18.66 -25.66
C ARG A 70 -13.52 18.98 -24.47
N ILE A 71 -12.99 18.91 -23.25
CA ILE A 71 -13.76 19.20 -22.03
C ILE A 71 -13.96 20.71 -21.85
N ARG A 72 -12.94 21.55 -22.10
CA ARG A 72 -13.08 23.01 -22.07
C ARG A 72 -14.08 23.54 -23.09
N ALA A 73 -14.19 22.87 -24.25
CA ALA A 73 -15.20 23.19 -25.24
C ALA A 73 -16.63 22.82 -24.81
N ASN A 74 -16.78 21.90 -23.85
CA ASN A 74 -18.08 21.45 -23.35
C ASN A 74 -18.53 22.24 -22.10
N ASP A 75 -17.61 22.59 -21.20
CA ASP A 75 -17.92 23.42 -20.04
C ASP A 75 -16.68 24.18 -19.51
N MET A 76 -16.84 25.49 -19.33
CA MET A 76 -15.74 26.45 -19.15
C MET A 76 -15.58 26.94 -17.69
N SER A 77 -16.52 26.57 -16.80
CA SER A 77 -16.57 27.04 -15.41
C SER A 77 -15.82 26.15 -14.41
N MET A 78 -15.80 24.83 -14.63
CA MET A 78 -15.28 23.86 -13.65
C MET A 78 -13.74 23.77 -13.64
N TRP A 79 -13.10 24.02 -14.79
CA TRP A 79 -11.64 23.94 -14.94
C TRP A 79 -10.89 24.98 -14.12
N ASP A 80 -11.48 26.17 -13.95
CA ASP A 80 -10.89 27.29 -13.23
C ASP A 80 -10.87 27.04 -11.71
N MET A 81 -11.91 26.36 -11.18
CA MET A 81 -11.98 25.94 -9.78
C MET A 81 -10.99 24.83 -9.42
N LEU A 82 -10.74 23.88 -10.33
CA LEU A 82 -9.75 22.81 -10.10
C LEU A 82 -8.32 23.30 -10.33
N ALA A 83 -8.11 24.22 -11.27
CA ALA A 83 -6.80 24.85 -11.50
C ALA A 83 -6.40 25.81 -10.37
N SER A 84 -7.38 26.46 -9.72
CA SER A 84 -7.15 27.32 -8.55
C SER A 84 -6.99 26.56 -7.25
N ARG A 85 -7.26 25.24 -7.24
CA ARG A 85 -7.07 24.38 -6.07
C ARG A 85 -5.63 23.89 -6.02
N ASP A 86 -4.71 24.84 -5.84
CA ASP A 86 -3.36 24.55 -5.39
C ASP A 86 -3.42 23.69 -4.11
N TYR A 87 -2.67 22.60 -4.10
CA TYR A 87 -2.62 21.58 -3.07
C TYR A 87 -2.11 22.16 -1.74
N ASN A 88 -3.00 22.71 -0.91
CA ASN A 88 -2.83 22.87 0.53
C ASN A 88 -4.21 22.96 1.20
N ALA A 89 -4.87 21.83 1.45
CA ALA A 89 -5.86 21.67 2.53
C ALA A 89 -6.47 20.25 2.49
N ASP A 90 -6.34 19.55 3.62
CA ASP A 90 -7.19 18.48 4.15
C ASP A 90 -8.34 18.00 3.27
N LEU A 91 -8.27 16.74 2.85
CA LEU A 91 -9.41 15.99 2.35
C LEU A 91 -9.98 15.15 3.52
N PRO A 92 -11.18 15.45 4.05
CA PRO A 92 -11.82 14.62 5.06
C PRO A 92 -12.42 13.36 4.43
N GLU A 93 -12.26 12.23 5.12
CA GLU A 93 -12.94 10.95 4.85
C GLU A 93 -14.47 11.06 5.01
N SER A 94 -15.20 10.65 3.98
CA SER A 94 -16.54 10.00 4.03
C SER A 94 -17.05 9.86 2.60
N SER A 95 -17.68 8.79 2.13
CA SER A 95 -18.13 7.54 2.72
C SER A 95 -18.52 6.60 1.55
N LYS A 96 -18.15 5.32 1.68
CA LYS A 96 -18.96 4.11 1.48
C LYS A 96 -19.48 3.67 0.09
N GLU A 97 -19.35 2.35 -0.07
CA GLU A 97 -20.15 1.38 -0.85
C GLU A 97 -20.22 1.50 -2.37
N LEU A 98 -19.48 0.61 -3.04
CA LEU A 98 -20.00 -0.12 -4.18
C LEU A 98 -19.61 -1.60 -4.08
N ASP A 99 -20.64 -2.39 -3.80
CA ASP A 99 -20.80 -3.82 -4.01
C ASP A 99 -20.31 -4.26 -5.40
N LEU A 100 -19.44 -5.26 -5.44
CA LEU A 100 -19.15 -6.07 -6.63
C LEU A 100 -19.02 -7.54 -6.19
N GLN A 101 -20.18 -8.13 -5.90
CA GLN A 101 -20.65 -9.41 -6.44
C GLN A 101 -19.60 -10.25 -7.22
N GLU A 102 -19.12 -11.28 -6.52
CA GLU A 102 -19.03 -12.68 -6.95
C GLU A 102 -18.67 -12.98 -8.43
N ILE A 103 -17.40 -13.34 -8.67
CA ILE A 103 -17.03 -14.23 -9.78
C ILE A 103 -15.96 -15.21 -9.29
N SER A 104 -16.36 -16.43 -8.94
CA SER A 104 -15.47 -17.59 -9.03
C SER A 104 -15.27 -17.97 -10.51
N PRO A 105 -14.09 -18.45 -10.91
CA PRO A 105 -13.99 -19.89 -11.16
C PRO A 105 -12.65 -20.56 -10.77
N THR A 106 -12.78 -21.67 -10.05
CA THR A 106 -12.30 -23.03 -10.42
C THR A 106 -10.84 -23.25 -10.84
N THR A 107 -10.08 -23.83 -9.89
CA THR A 107 -9.05 -24.89 -10.00
C THR A 107 -7.88 -24.79 -11.02
N ALA A 108 -6.63 -24.75 -10.52
CA ALA A 108 -5.52 -25.56 -11.05
C ALA A 108 -4.25 -25.51 -10.17
N GLY A 109 -3.94 -26.65 -9.51
CA GLY A 109 -2.58 -27.20 -9.51
C GLY A 109 -1.60 -26.76 -8.41
N LEU A 110 -1.58 -27.52 -7.29
CA LEU A 110 -0.42 -27.63 -6.42
C LEU A 110 0.84 -28.03 -7.21
N ARG A 111 1.90 -27.23 -7.16
CA ARG A 111 3.26 -27.71 -7.46
C ARG A 111 4.17 -27.47 -6.26
N ARG A 112 4.27 -28.54 -5.45
CA ARG A 112 5.35 -28.76 -4.49
C ARG A 112 6.69 -28.54 -5.19
N ARG A 113 7.58 -27.75 -4.60
CA ARG A 113 9.02 -27.91 -4.85
C ARG A 113 9.67 -28.38 -3.56
N ALA A 114 10.30 -29.54 -3.65
CA ALA A 114 10.96 -30.26 -2.58
C ALA A 114 12.28 -29.62 -2.17
N ILE A 115 12.71 -30.00 -0.96
CA ILE A 115 13.86 -29.55 -0.18
C ILE A 115 15.17 -30.18 -0.72
N SER A 116 16.24 -29.39 -0.73
CA SER A 116 17.64 -29.83 -0.56
C SER A 116 18.40 -28.60 -0.05
N GLY A 117 19.04 -28.52 1.11
CA GLY A 117 19.75 -29.53 1.86
C GLY A 117 21.24 -29.13 1.91
N SER A 118 21.65 -28.27 2.86
CA SER A 118 23.06 -28.14 3.26
C SER A 118 23.22 -27.58 4.68
N ARG A 119 23.09 -28.50 5.66
CA ARG A 119 23.97 -28.78 6.82
C ARG A 119 25.38 -28.09 6.71
N ASN A 120 26.08 -27.52 7.70
CA ASN A 120 26.07 -27.34 9.16
C ASN A 120 27.10 -26.23 9.50
N LYS A 121 26.92 -25.43 10.56
CA LYS A 121 27.83 -25.46 11.74
C LYS A 121 27.33 -24.56 12.88
N HIS A 122 27.17 -25.24 14.01
CA HIS A 122 26.97 -24.76 15.35
C HIS A 122 28.32 -24.33 15.94
N GLU A 123 28.40 -23.17 16.58
CA GLU A 123 29.27 -22.99 17.73
C GLU A 123 28.75 -21.90 18.67
N THR A 124 29.06 -22.12 19.93
CA THR A 124 28.36 -21.72 21.14
C THR A 124 29.11 -20.63 21.89
N ARG A 125 28.32 -19.70 22.48
CA ARG A 125 28.42 -19.23 23.88
C ARG A 125 29.54 -18.22 24.24
N GLY A 126 29.11 -17.09 24.78
CA GLY A 126 29.92 -16.11 25.51
C GLY A 126 29.02 -15.06 26.14
N ASP A 127 28.63 -15.31 27.38
CA ASP A 127 27.93 -14.42 28.31
C ASP A 127 28.91 -13.35 28.83
N GLU A 128 28.52 -12.08 28.83
CA GLU A 128 28.98 -11.14 29.86
C GLU A 128 27.94 -10.02 30.06
N SER A 129 27.46 -9.95 31.30
CA SER A 129 26.54 -8.97 31.84
C SER A 129 27.15 -7.57 31.90
N THR A 130 26.42 -6.55 31.46
CA THR A 130 26.40 -5.25 32.15
C THR A 130 24.97 -4.73 32.27
N ASN A 131 24.54 -4.63 33.53
CA ASN A 131 23.32 -3.98 33.98
C ASN A 131 23.33 -2.49 33.66
N GLY A 132 22.14 -1.94 33.41
CA GLY A 132 21.84 -0.52 33.60
C GLY A 132 21.43 0.22 32.33
N GLU A 133 20.22 0.78 32.35
CA GLU A 133 19.77 1.88 31.50
C GLU A 133 19.36 1.49 30.07
N GLN A 134 18.29 0.71 29.98
CA GLN A 134 17.67 0.26 28.73
C GLN A 134 16.29 0.91 28.52
N ASP A 135 16.16 2.22 28.77
CA ASP A 135 14.90 2.95 28.49
C ASP A 135 15.06 4.13 27.51
N ASP A 136 16.30 4.55 27.17
CA ASP A 136 16.54 5.73 26.32
C ASP A 136 17.21 5.44 24.96
N ALA A 137 17.58 4.19 24.69
CA ALA A 137 18.35 3.81 23.50
C ALA A 137 17.59 3.98 22.17
N TRP A 138 16.25 3.88 22.17
CA TRP A 138 15.45 4.03 20.95
C TRP A 138 15.08 5.50 20.63
N LYS A 139 15.37 6.46 21.51
CA LYS A 139 15.21 7.89 21.17
C LYS A 139 16.41 8.46 20.41
N SER A 140 17.55 7.77 20.42
CA SER A 140 18.80 8.30 19.86
C SER A 140 18.95 8.03 18.35
N LEU A 141 18.30 6.99 17.82
CA LEU A 141 18.34 6.63 16.40
C LEU A 141 17.52 7.56 15.49
N THR A 142 16.68 8.43 16.03
CA THR A 142 15.92 9.41 15.23
C THR A 142 16.67 10.72 14.97
N ASN A 143 17.78 10.95 15.68
CA ASN A 143 18.53 12.22 15.61
C ASN A 143 19.86 12.11 14.87
N GLN A 144 20.20 10.94 14.35
CA GLN A 144 21.39 10.70 13.52
C GLN A 144 20.98 10.08 12.19
N ASP A 145 20.46 10.91 11.29
CA ASP A 145 20.94 11.01 9.91
C ASP A 145 20.11 12.06 9.19
N SER A 146 20.73 13.22 8.99
CA SER A 146 20.23 14.25 8.10
C SER A 146 20.13 13.69 6.68
N SER A 147 18.90 13.44 6.20
CA SER A 147 18.42 13.81 4.85
C SER A 147 17.31 12.89 4.35
N ALA A 148 16.17 12.86 5.03
CA ALA A 148 14.90 12.64 4.38
C ALA A 148 13.85 13.45 5.16
N LYS A 149 13.29 14.49 4.55
CA LYS A 149 12.10 15.16 5.09
C LYS A 149 10.93 14.19 4.88
N VAL A 150 10.88 13.16 5.70
CA VAL A 150 9.73 12.25 5.77
C VAL A 150 8.66 13.06 6.48
N ASP A 151 7.64 13.49 5.73
CA ASP A 151 6.59 14.36 6.23
C ASP A 151 6.01 13.79 7.53
N SER A 152 5.77 14.65 8.53
CA SER A 152 5.23 14.24 9.84
C SER A 152 3.97 13.36 9.70
N ALA A 153 3.16 13.62 8.67
CA ALA A 153 2.01 12.81 8.31
C ALA A 153 2.39 11.35 7.94
N THR A 154 3.45 11.15 7.17
CA THR A 154 3.93 9.82 6.78
C THR A 154 4.49 9.03 7.95
N LEU A 155 5.20 9.68 8.87
CA LEU A 155 5.64 9.03 10.12
C LEU A 155 4.43 8.61 10.98
N SER A 156 3.42 9.48 11.10
CA SER A 156 2.20 9.14 11.84
C SER A 156 1.44 7.97 11.21
N PHE A 157 1.46 7.86 9.89
CA PHE A 157 0.82 6.76 9.16
C PHE A 157 1.56 5.44 9.36
N ILE A 158 2.90 5.48 9.27
CA ILE A 158 3.75 4.31 9.57
C ILE A 158 3.53 3.86 11.01
N GLU A 159 3.48 4.81 11.95
CA GLU A 159 3.28 4.52 13.37
C GLU A 159 1.90 3.89 13.64
N LYS A 160 0.84 4.40 13.02
CA LYS A 160 -0.50 3.78 13.10
C LYS A 160 -0.50 2.35 12.56
N HIS A 161 0.16 2.12 11.42
CA HIS A 161 0.29 0.78 10.86
C HIS A 161 1.11 -0.16 11.75
N ARG A 162 2.16 0.35 12.41
CA ARG A 162 2.95 -0.38 13.39
C ARG A 162 2.09 -0.79 14.59
N HIS A 163 1.36 0.16 15.16
CA HIS A 163 0.49 -0.10 16.31
C HIS A 163 -0.61 -1.11 15.99
N LEU A 164 -1.25 -0.98 14.82
CA LEU A 164 -2.26 -1.94 14.36
C LEU A 164 -1.71 -3.37 14.20
N GLN A 165 -0.46 -3.51 13.73
CA GLN A 165 0.19 -4.82 13.63
C GLN A 165 0.50 -5.41 15.01
N GLU A 166 0.89 -4.59 15.98
CA GLU A 166 1.14 -4.99 17.36
C GLU A 166 -0.15 -5.45 18.04
N ASP A 167 -1.21 -4.64 17.97
CA ASP A 167 -2.52 -4.96 18.54
C ASP A 167 -3.07 -6.27 17.95
N LEU A 168 -3.01 -6.45 16.63
CA LEU A 168 -3.43 -7.69 15.98
C LEU A 168 -2.58 -8.88 16.43
N THR A 169 -1.27 -8.68 16.61
CA THR A 169 -0.38 -9.75 17.07
C THR A 169 -0.74 -10.19 18.49
N ASP A 170 -1.02 -9.25 19.38
CA ASP A 170 -1.44 -9.53 20.75
C ASP A 170 -2.78 -10.28 20.79
N GLU A 171 -3.78 -9.83 20.03
CA GLU A 171 -5.07 -10.52 19.90
C GLU A 171 -4.91 -11.94 19.35
N MET A 172 -4.03 -12.14 18.36
CA MET A 172 -3.74 -13.47 17.81
C MET A 172 -3.07 -14.39 18.84
N VAL A 173 -2.16 -13.86 19.65
CA VAL A 173 -1.50 -14.62 20.72
C VAL A 173 -2.51 -15.01 21.79
N ASP A 174 -3.41 -14.10 22.17
CA ASP A 174 -4.46 -14.38 23.15
C ASP A 174 -5.48 -15.39 22.63
N LEU A 175 -5.90 -15.28 21.37
CA LEU A 175 -6.77 -16.28 20.74
C LEU A 175 -6.09 -17.66 20.72
N ALA A 176 -4.82 -17.74 20.34
CA ALA A 176 -4.07 -18.99 20.33
C ALA A 176 -3.98 -19.60 21.75
N ARG A 177 -3.79 -18.78 22.77
CA ARG A 177 -3.82 -19.21 24.18
C ARG A 177 -5.18 -19.77 24.56
N GLN A 178 -6.26 -19.05 24.25
CA GLN A 178 -7.63 -19.49 24.53
C GLN A 178 -7.95 -20.80 23.82
N MET A 179 -7.61 -20.94 22.54
CA MET A 179 -7.81 -22.18 21.78
C MET A 179 -7.03 -23.35 22.39
N LYS A 180 -5.79 -23.12 22.83
CA LYS A 180 -4.98 -24.13 23.50
C LYS A 180 -5.60 -24.56 24.82
N GLU A 181 -6.03 -23.62 25.65
CA GLU A 181 -6.68 -23.89 26.93
C GLU A 181 -8.01 -24.63 26.75
N ALA A 182 -8.85 -24.19 25.81
CA ALA A 182 -10.11 -24.85 25.47
C ALA A 182 -9.89 -26.30 24.99
N THR A 183 -8.90 -26.52 24.12
CA THR A 183 -8.55 -27.86 23.63
C THR A 183 -8.04 -28.76 24.76
N LEU A 184 -7.22 -28.21 25.67
CA LEU A 184 -6.71 -28.96 26.81
C LEU A 184 -7.82 -29.34 27.79
N ALA A 185 -8.71 -28.39 28.12
CA ALA A 185 -9.87 -28.64 28.99
C ALA A 185 -10.82 -29.68 28.38
N MET A 186 -11.06 -29.61 27.06
CA MET A 186 -11.87 -30.60 26.34
C MET A 186 -11.24 -31.99 26.41
N ASN A 187 -9.94 -32.11 26.15
CA ASN A 187 -9.25 -33.39 26.23
C ASN A 187 -9.30 -33.98 27.64
N GLN A 188 -9.10 -33.15 28.67
CA GLN A 188 -9.21 -33.58 30.06
C GLN A 188 -10.62 -34.09 30.39
N ALA A 189 -11.67 -33.38 29.96
CA ALA A 189 -13.05 -33.81 30.15
C ALA A 189 -13.36 -35.15 29.44
N VAL A 190 -12.82 -35.36 28.24
CA VAL A 190 -12.93 -36.65 27.53
C VAL A 190 -12.26 -37.77 28.32
N GLU A 191 -11.03 -37.56 28.79
CA GLU A 191 -10.32 -38.56 29.59
C GLU A 191 -11.03 -38.88 30.92
N ASP A 192 -11.58 -37.88 31.59
CA ASP A 192 -12.31 -38.09 32.83
C ASP A 192 -13.65 -38.82 32.61
N SER A 193 -14.35 -38.55 31.50
CA SER A 193 -15.54 -39.33 31.12
C SER A 193 -15.25 -40.80 30.85
N LYS A 194 -14.07 -41.13 30.30
CA LYS A 194 -13.62 -42.51 30.08
C LYS A 194 -13.36 -43.24 31.40
N LYS A 195 -12.72 -42.58 32.36
CA LYS A 195 -12.39 -43.17 33.68
C LYS A 195 -13.64 -43.46 34.52
N VAL A 196 -14.69 -42.64 34.42
CA VAL A 196 -15.95 -42.85 35.16
C VAL A 196 -16.77 -44.01 34.57
N SER A 197 -16.54 -44.36 33.30
CA SER A 197 -17.29 -45.40 32.60
C SER A 197 -16.64 -46.79 32.65
N THR A 198 -15.52 -46.95 33.35
CA THR A 198 -14.80 -48.21 33.63
C THR A 198 -14.87 -48.57 35.09
#